data_AF-A0A653HFB6-F1
#
_entry.id   AF-A0A653HFB6-F1
#
_cell.length_a   1.000
_cell.length_b   1.000
_cell.length_c   1.000
_cell.angle_alpha   90.00
_cell.angle_beta   90.00
_cell.angle_gamma   90.00
#
_symmetry.space_group_name_H-M   'P 1'
#
loop_
_entity.id
_entity.type
_entity.pdbx_description
1 polymer ?
#
loop_
_entity_poly.entity_id
_entity_poly.type
_entity_poly.pdbx_seq_one_letter_code
_entity_poly.pdbx_strand_id
1 'polypeptide(L)'
;MEFEGSNYFRFRLALSLISGKTITIKNIRKKKKNIYENEYEYSHKQEIEQEHEGLYEYEAKLLKLIDKLCDDTIITINEDGTELYFKPGFLIGNVKEEVRISDLNISFNCGKERSITYFIEFLLMVIPFFKNPVKLLLKGITDDNVDRTIYTCKIISEHFFKNVLKLDDFLSINILKRGIKSNALNGEVLFFMNNIKTINPFDISDAGLVQKITGSILCNNMSLVFQNKLMNFTKKYLHNFITYINFEIEKPKNSKYNNGKITNHTNSNNYNSKVNNNTNQEENHFISFSIFAHTKNNCIYGTDICLDTNMLNHVNDLILTTNTINNNSFMHIKPEQIRMNEIISLHNKNPNEQKQTNKNIKYKKNVQELNIKNVYEDDINKLCSVSSKKDIKEVNTNNCNVYNDNVNNDNVNNDNVYNDNVNNDNVYNDNVNYGSLNKTQDILHKADICERLGFFVALNILNEIKGLPSIDTNYQWLPILFMALSNDIAVSTICLKTLTPYSIALIRLLRDFFNVVFDIKKVKISQIDYSYTIKCVGINYGSFSKKTF
;
A
#
# COMPACT_ATOMS: atom_id res chain seq x y z
N MET A 1 -6.02 -32.13 2.61
CA MET A 1 -5.21 -31.42 3.62
C MET A 1 -6.15 -30.56 4.45
N GLU A 2 -5.93 -30.42 5.76
CA GLU A 2 -6.76 -29.54 6.60
C GLU A 2 -6.01 -28.28 6.99
N PHE A 3 -6.73 -27.15 7.02
CA PHE A 3 -6.23 -25.85 7.45
C PHE A 3 -7.25 -25.15 8.34
N GLU A 4 -6.78 -24.20 9.15
CA GLU A 4 -7.65 -23.40 10.03
C GLU A 4 -7.57 -21.90 9.71
N GLY A 5 -8.67 -21.19 9.95
CA GLY A 5 -8.81 -19.75 9.80
C GLY A 5 -8.83 -19.26 8.35
N SER A 6 -9.14 -17.97 8.16
CA SER A 6 -9.19 -17.30 6.85
C SER A 6 -7.82 -16.85 6.31
N ASN A 7 -6.77 -16.89 7.13
CA ASN A 7 -5.46 -16.39 6.73
C ASN A 7 -4.87 -17.14 5.52
N TYR A 8 -4.30 -16.39 4.58
CA TYR A 8 -3.68 -16.90 3.35
C TYR A 8 -4.63 -17.69 2.42
N PHE A 9 -5.94 -17.43 2.49
CA PHE A 9 -6.99 -18.08 1.68
C PHE A 9 -6.63 -18.24 0.19
N ARG A 10 -6.20 -17.14 -0.47
CA ARG A 10 -5.76 -17.13 -1.87
C ARG A 10 -4.65 -18.15 -2.17
N PHE A 11 -3.62 -18.23 -1.33
CA PHE A 11 -2.53 -19.19 -1.52
C PHE A 11 -2.99 -20.63 -1.33
N ARG A 12 -3.82 -20.90 -0.31
CA ARG A 12 -4.34 -22.25 -0.07
C ARG A 12 -5.14 -22.76 -1.27
N LEU A 13 -6.02 -21.93 -1.83
CA LEU A 13 -6.77 -22.25 -3.06
C LEU A 13 -5.87 -22.37 -4.28
N ALA A 14 -4.93 -21.44 -4.51
CA ALA A 14 -4.05 -21.46 -5.67
C ALA A 14 -3.15 -22.71 -5.68
N LEU A 15 -2.53 -23.02 -4.54
CA LEU A 15 -1.66 -24.20 -4.42
C LEU A 15 -2.46 -25.50 -4.42
N SER A 16 -3.72 -25.52 -3.95
CA SER A 16 -4.63 -26.65 -4.14
C SER A 16 -4.94 -26.89 -5.62
N LEU A 17 -5.28 -25.84 -6.38
CA LEU A 17 -5.52 -25.91 -7.82
C LEU A 17 -4.30 -26.41 -8.60
N ILE A 18 -3.11 -25.90 -8.28
CA ILE A 18 -1.86 -26.29 -8.97
C ILE A 18 -1.43 -27.72 -8.55
N SER A 19 -1.59 -28.11 -7.29
CA SER A 19 -1.17 -29.45 -6.83
C SER A 19 -2.18 -30.58 -7.09
N GLY A 20 -3.43 -30.24 -7.43
CA GLY A 20 -4.55 -31.20 -7.47
C GLY A 20 -4.97 -31.74 -6.09
N LYS A 21 -4.38 -31.27 -4.98
CA LYS A 21 -4.68 -31.76 -3.63
C LYS A 21 -5.96 -31.12 -3.08
N THR A 22 -6.88 -31.95 -2.58
CA THR A 22 -8.08 -31.50 -1.86
C THR A 22 -7.72 -30.77 -0.57
N ILE A 23 -8.48 -29.73 -0.23
CA ILE A 23 -8.32 -28.99 1.02
C ILE A 23 -9.64 -28.79 1.77
N THR A 24 -9.55 -28.79 3.10
CA THR A 24 -10.64 -28.37 3.99
C THR A 24 -10.13 -27.20 4.83
N ILE A 25 -10.86 -26.09 4.85
CA ILE A 25 -10.55 -24.91 5.68
C ILE A 25 -11.65 -24.80 6.74
N LYS A 26 -11.28 -24.98 8.02
CA LYS A 26 -12.18 -24.91 9.18
C LYS A 26 -12.00 -23.61 9.94
N ASN A 27 -12.95 -23.27 10.81
CA ASN A 27 -12.88 -22.11 11.72
C ASN A 27 -12.64 -20.76 11.01
N ILE A 28 -13.26 -20.54 9.84
CA ILE A 28 -13.21 -19.28 9.10
C ILE A 28 -13.99 -18.22 9.90
N ARG A 29 -13.26 -17.30 10.56
CA ARG A 29 -13.80 -16.19 11.39
C ARG A 29 -14.84 -16.64 12.43
N LYS A 30 -14.70 -17.88 12.92
CA LYS A 30 -15.63 -18.45 13.89
C LYS A 30 -15.50 -17.72 15.22
N LYS A 31 -16.60 -17.16 15.74
CA LYS A 31 -16.58 -16.44 17.01
C LYS A 31 -16.34 -17.44 18.13
N LYS A 32 -15.35 -17.16 18.99
CA LYS A 32 -15.19 -17.89 20.24
C LYS A 32 -16.40 -17.55 21.11
N LYS A 33 -17.30 -18.52 21.32
CA LYS A 33 -18.33 -18.41 22.37
C LYS A 33 -17.59 -18.22 23.69
N ASN A 34 -17.77 -17.06 24.32
CA ASN A 34 -17.22 -16.80 25.65
C ASN A 34 -17.93 -17.72 26.64
N ILE A 35 -17.21 -18.71 27.17
CA ILE A 35 -17.74 -19.69 28.14
C ILE A 35 -17.81 -19.11 29.58
N TYR A 36 -17.38 -17.85 29.77
CA TYR A 36 -17.57 -17.11 31.00
C TYR A 36 -18.69 -16.07 30.82
N GLU A 37 -19.93 -16.53 30.97
CA GLU A 37 -21.01 -15.69 31.48
C GLU A 37 -20.73 -15.39 32.96
N ASN A 38 -19.83 -14.43 33.20
CA ASN A 38 -19.87 -13.70 34.45
C ASN A 38 -20.80 -12.50 34.23
N GLU A 39 -21.92 -12.51 34.95
CA GLU A 39 -22.76 -11.32 35.13
C GLU A 39 -21.90 -10.16 35.67
N TYR A 40 -22.30 -8.92 35.38
CA TYR A 40 -21.58 -7.66 35.70
C TYR A 40 -20.40 -7.27 34.80
N GLU A 41 -20.67 -6.95 33.53
CA GLU A 41 -19.94 -5.86 32.84
C GLU A 41 -20.84 -5.09 31.84
N TYR A 42 -21.92 -4.49 32.37
CA TYR A 42 -22.94 -3.78 31.62
C TYR A 42 -22.72 -2.26 31.58
N SER A 43 -21.55 -1.78 31.14
CA SER A 43 -21.33 -0.38 30.73
C SER A 43 -19.89 -0.12 30.25
N HIS A 44 -19.58 -0.48 29.00
CA HIS A 44 -18.67 0.22 28.06
C HIS A 44 -18.36 -0.63 26.82
N LYS A 45 -19.40 -1.21 26.21
CA LYS A 45 -19.31 -1.59 24.79
C LYS A 45 -19.45 -0.32 23.95
N GLN A 46 -18.32 0.33 23.71
CA GLN A 46 -18.14 1.09 22.48
C GLN A 46 -18.41 0.15 21.30
N GLU A 47 -18.81 0.71 20.16
CA GLU A 47 -19.21 -0.05 18.96
C GLU A 47 -18.03 -0.81 18.36
N ILE A 48 -17.72 -1.98 18.94
CA ILE A 48 -16.88 -2.99 18.30
C ILE A 48 -17.69 -3.48 17.10
N GLU A 49 -17.21 -3.16 15.90
CA GLU A 49 -17.78 -3.62 14.64
C GLU A 49 -18.12 -5.11 14.75
N GLN A 50 -19.35 -5.48 14.39
CA GLN A 50 -19.78 -6.87 14.48
C GLN A 50 -18.97 -7.70 13.47
N GLU A 51 -17.87 -8.32 13.90
CA GLU A 51 -17.03 -9.14 13.05
C GLU A 51 -17.90 -10.15 12.31
N HIS A 52 -17.83 -10.15 10.98
CA HIS A 52 -18.62 -11.05 10.14
C HIS A 52 -18.09 -12.48 10.31
N GLU A 53 -18.96 -13.39 10.73
CA GLU A 53 -18.63 -14.81 10.88
C GLU A 53 -18.64 -15.52 9.52
N GLY A 54 -17.73 -16.47 9.30
CA GLY A 54 -17.61 -17.18 8.03
C GLY A 54 -16.89 -16.41 6.90
N LEU A 55 -17.16 -16.81 5.66
CA LEU A 55 -16.58 -16.24 4.43
C LEU A 55 -17.15 -14.86 4.08
N TYR A 56 -16.30 -13.96 3.59
CA TYR A 56 -16.73 -12.67 3.02
C TYR A 56 -17.25 -12.79 1.57
N GLU A 57 -17.95 -11.76 1.07
CA GLU A 57 -18.47 -11.73 -0.29
C GLU A 57 -17.32 -11.81 -1.33
N TYR A 58 -16.18 -11.15 -1.08
CA TYR A 58 -15.00 -11.22 -1.97
C TYR A 58 -14.38 -12.63 -2.03
N GLU A 59 -14.44 -13.41 -0.94
CA GLU A 59 -13.95 -14.79 -0.89
C GLU A 59 -14.91 -15.73 -1.63
N ALA A 60 -16.21 -15.59 -1.40
CA ALA A 60 -17.25 -16.31 -2.15
C ALA A 60 -17.22 -15.97 -3.65
N LYS A 61 -16.93 -14.72 -4.02
CA LYS A 61 -16.70 -14.32 -5.42
C LYS A 61 -15.43 -14.93 -6.00
N LEU A 62 -14.35 -15.05 -5.22
CA LEU A 62 -13.15 -15.73 -5.70
C LEU A 62 -13.43 -17.21 -6.00
N LEU A 63 -14.19 -17.90 -5.15
CA LEU A 63 -14.66 -19.27 -5.40
C LEU A 63 -15.51 -19.36 -6.68
N LYS A 64 -16.45 -18.45 -6.89
CA LYS A 64 -17.25 -18.36 -8.13
C LYS A 64 -16.41 -18.04 -9.39
N LEU A 65 -15.28 -17.34 -9.24
CA LEU A 65 -14.35 -17.08 -10.34
C LEU A 65 -13.56 -18.34 -10.70
N ILE A 66 -13.16 -19.14 -9.71
CA ILE A 66 -12.49 -20.44 -9.92
C ILE A 66 -13.43 -21.40 -10.65
N ASP A 67 -14.67 -21.53 -10.17
CA ASP A 67 -15.71 -22.40 -10.74
C ASP A 67 -16.10 -22.03 -12.18
N LYS A 68 -15.95 -20.75 -12.56
CA LYS A 68 -16.17 -20.27 -13.94
C LYS A 68 -14.98 -20.54 -14.88
N LEU A 69 -13.82 -20.92 -14.35
CA LEU A 69 -12.55 -21.04 -15.07
C LEU A 69 -11.99 -22.46 -15.11
N CYS A 70 -12.50 -23.35 -14.28
CA CYS A 70 -12.11 -24.76 -14.14
C CYS A 70 -13.35 -25.65 -14.28
N ASP A 71 -13.20 -26.83 -14.88
CA ASP A 71 -14.28 -27.83 -14.90
C ASP A 71 -14.08 -28.84 -13.76
N ASP A 72 -15.16 -29.49 -13.30
CA ASP A 72 -15.16 -30.50 -12.22
C ASP A 72 -14.64 -30.03 -10.84
N THR A 73 -14.66 -28.72 -10.56
CA THR A 73 -14.43 -28.18 -9.21
C THR A 73 -15.58 -28.54 -8.28
N ILE A 74 -15.28 -29.08 -7.09
CA ILE A 74 -16.29 -29.29 -6.04
C ILE A 74 -16.00 -28.32 -4.90
N ILE A 75 -16.95 -27.40 -4.69
CA ILE A 75 -16.89 -26.36 -3.67
C ILE A 75 -18.12 -26.55 -2.77
N THR A 76 -17.91 -27.00 -1.53
CA THR A 76 -18.99 -27.14 -0.54
C THR A 76 -18.69 -26.28 0.67
N ILE A 77 -19.67 -25.44 1.04
CA ILE A 77 -19.58 -24.46 2.12
C ILE A 77 -20.67 -24.83 3.13
N ASN A 78 -20.34 -24.83 4.42
CA ASN A 78 -21.32 -25.06 5.49
C ASN A 78 -22.33 -23.89 5.60
N GLU A 79 -23.49 -24.11 6.21
CA GLU A 79 -24.56 -23.10 6.36
C GLU A 79 -24.05 -21.79 6.97
N ASP A 80 -23.21 -21.87 8.01
CA ASP A 80 -22.58 -20.71 8.67
C ASP A 80 -21.43 -20.05 7.88
N GLY A 81 -21.02 -20.62 6.74
CA GLY A 81 -19.82 -20.18 6.01
C GLY A 81 -18.48 -20.36 6.75
N THR A 82 -18.48 -20.99 7.93
CA THR A 82 -17.29 -21.16 8.80
C THR A 82 -16.38 -22.31 8.38
N GLU A 83 -16.86 -23.21 7.51
CA GLU A 83 -16.10 -24.32 6.95
C GLU A 83 -16.28 -24.41 5.43
N LEU A 84 -15.17 -24.64 4.72
CA LEU A 84 -15.10 -24.83 3.27
C LEU A 84 -14.37 -26.13 2.97
N TYR A 85 -14.99 -27.03 2.21
CA TYR A 85 -14.32 -28.14 1.55
C TYR A 85 -14.16 -27.81 0.05
N PHE A 86 -12.95 -27.98 -0.45
CA PHE A 86 -12.56 -27.62 -1.80
C PHE A 86 -11.77 -28.76 -2.46
N LYS A 87 -12.35 -29.32 -3.52
CA LYS A 87 -11.68 -30.23 -4.44
C LYS A 87 -11.33 -29.47 -5.73
N PRO A 88 -10.05 -29.34 -6.08
CA PRO A 88 -9.64 -28.71 -7.33
C PRO A 88 -10.09 -29.56 -8.53
N GLY A 89 -10.50 -28.87 -9.58
CA GLY A 89 -10.89 -29.46 -10.88
C GLY A 89 -9.83 -29.23 -11.96
N PHE A 90 -10.20 -29.39 -13.23
CA PHE A 90 -9.30 -29.23 -14.37
C PHE A 90 -9.13 -27.76 -14.77
N LEU A 91 -7.87 -27.31 -14.83
CA LEU A 91 -7.49 -25.94 -15.21
C LEU A 91 -7.60 -25.73 -16.72
N ILE A 92 -8.78 -25.31 -17.21
CA ILE A 92 -9.05 -25.27 -18.66
C ILE A 92 -8.88 -23.87 -19.24
N GLY A 93 -9.42 -22.82 -18.60
CA GLY A 93 -9.40 -21.47 -19.15
C GLY A 93 -10.48 -21.23 -20.20
N ASN A 94 -10.50 -20.04 -20.80
CA ASN A 94 -11.67 -19.56 -21.52
C ASN A 94 -11.45 -19.15 -22.99
N VAL A 95 -10.20 -19.02 -23.44
CA VAL A 95 -9.88 -18.81 -24.85
C VAL A 95 -9.83 -20.16 -25.56
N LYS A 96 -10.93 -20.58 -26.20
CA LYS A 96 -10.96 -21.79 -27.04
C LYS A 96 -10.40 -21.47 -28.44
N GLU A 97 -9.68 -22.42 -29.04
CA GLU A 97 -9.02 -22.26 -30.36
C GLU A 97 -10.00 -21.87 -31.50
N GLU A 98 -11.26 -22.30 -31.38
CA GLU A 98 -12.34 -22.01 -32.34
C GLU A 98 -12.85 -20.56 -32.30
N VAL A 99 -12.56 -19.80 -31.23
CA VAL A 99 -13.11 -18.46 -30.99
C VAL A 99 -12.03 -17.40 -31.10
N ARG A 100 -12.24 -16.40 -31.95
CA ARG A 100 -11.31 -15.26 -32.05
C ARG A 100 -11.22 -14.54 -30.71
N ILE A 101 -10.00 -14.23 -30.28
CA ILE A 101 -9.72 -13.53 -29.01
C ILE A 101 -10.45 -12.17 -28.93
N SER A 102 -10.74 -11.52 -30.07
CA SER A 102 -11.55 -10.29 -30.14
C SER A 102 -12.98 -10.47 -29.63
N ASP A 103 -13.58 -11.63 -29.90
CA ASP A 103 -15.02 -11.86 -29.79
C ASP A 103 -15.39 -12.40 -28.40
N LEU A 104 -14.39 -12.89 -27.65
CA LEU A 104 -14.53 -13.30 -26.26
C LEU A 104 -14.78 -12.08 -25.34
N ASN A 105 -16.01 -11.95 -24.85
CA ASN A 105 -16.46 -10.90 -23.93
C ASN A 105 -16.97 -11.47 -22.60
N ILE A 106 -16.12 -12.28 -21.93
CA ILE A 106 -16.45 -12.85 -20.62
C ILE A 106 -16.18 -11.80 -19.55
N SER A 107 -17.24 -11.22 -19.00
CA SER A 107 -17.16 -10.33 -17.85
C SER A 107 -17.32 -11.05 -16.52
N PHE A 108 -16.76 -10.46 -15.47
CA PHE A 108 -16.87 -10.90 -14.08
C PHE A 108 -16.96 -9.71 -13.13
N ASN A 109 -17.87 -9.77 -12.16
CA ASN A 109 -18.08 -8.71 -11.17
C ASN A 109 -17.37 -9.06 -9.85
N CYS A 110 -16.30 -8.33 -9.55
CA CYS A 110 -15.45 -8.49 -8.37
C CYS A 110 -16.11 -7.96 -7.08
N GLY A 111 -17.15 -7.12 -7.19
CA GLY A 111 -17.83 -6.51 -6.04
C GLY A 111 -17.20 -5.19 -5.58
N LYS A 112 -17.48 -4.85 -4.31
CA LYS A 112 -17.14 -3.56 -3.68
C LYS A 112 -16.41 -3.68 -2.33
N GLU A 113 -16.10 -4.89 -1.87
CA GLU A 113 -15.38 -5.11 -0.61
C GLU A 113 -13.86 -4.95 -0.76
N ARG A 114 -13.31 -5.36 -1.91
CA ARG A 114 -11.86 -5.40 -2.22
C ARG A 114 -11.60 -4.99 -3.67
N SER A 115 -10.40 -4.48 -3.95
CA SER A 115 -9.95 -4.15 -5.30
C SER A 115 -9.91 -5.36 -6.24
N ILE A 116 -10.08 -5.12 -7.54
CA ILE A 116 -9.82 -6.06 -8.64
C ILE A 116 -8.39 -6.65 -8.53
N THR A 117 -7.43 -5.92 -7.96
CA THR A 117 -6.08 -6.44 -7.67
C THR A 117 -6.11 -7.73 -6.84
N TYR A 118 -7.03 -7.85 -5.88
CA TYR A 118 -7.18 -9.07 -5.05
C TYR A 118 -7.39 -10.33 -5.90
N PHE A 119 -8.22 -10.20 -6.95
CA PHE A 119 -8.55 -11.27 -7.89
C PHE A 119 -7.43 -11.46 -8.92
N ILE A 120 -6.86 -10.39 -9.46
CA ILE A 120 -5.75 -10.48 -10.43
C ILE A 120 -4.54 -11.17 -9.82
N GLU A 121 -4.12 -10.84 -8.61
CA GLU A 121 -2.99 -11.51 -7.96
C GLU A 121 -3.21 -13.02 -7.85
N PHE A 122 -4.43 -13.47 -7.53
CA PHE A 122 -4.77 -14.89 -7.55
C PHE A 122 -4.71 -15.49 -8.96
N LEU A 123 -5.25 -14.79 -9.97
CA LEU A 123 -5.22 -15.22 -11.37
C LEU A 123 -3.77 -15.36 -11.87
N LEU A 124 -2.86 -14.45 -11.50
CA LEU A 124 -1.43 -14.52 -11.82
C LEU A 124 -0.73 -15.75 -11.22
N MET A 125 -1.21 -16.28 -10.08
CA MET A 125 -0.67 -17.50 -9.47
C MET A 125 -1.05 -18.76 -10.26
N VAL A 126 -2.28 -18.83 -10.80
CA VAL A 126 -2.85 -20.09 -11.33
C VAL A 126 -2.90 -20.20 -12.85
N ILE A 127 -3.17 -19.11 -13.57
CA ILE A 127 -3.35 -19.11 -15.03
C ILE A 127 -2.15 -19.62 -15.84
N PRO A 128 -0.86 -19.41 -15.46
CA PRO A 128 0.26 -19.96 -16.22
C PRO A 128 0.15 -21.46 -16.48
N PHE A 129 -0.55 -22.20 -15.62
CA PHE A 129 -0.66 -23.66 -15.64
C PHE A 129 -1.92 -24.18 -16.34
N PHE A 130 -2.80 -23.29 -16.81
CA PHE A 130 -4.04 -23.64 -17.48
C PHE A 130 -3.79 -24.30 -18.85
N LYS A 131 -4.78 -25.05 -19.35
CA LYS A 131 -4.76 -25.63 -20.70
C LYS A 131 -4.73 -24.55 -21.78
N ASN A 132 -5.61 -23.57 -21.64
CA ASN A 132 -5.82 -22.49 -22.60
C ASN A 132 -5.57 -21.12 -21.94
N PRO A 133 -5.29 -20.07 -22.73
CA PRO A 133 -5.21 -18.70 -22.24
C PRO A 133 -6.52 -18.23 -21.59
N VAL A 134 -6.42 -17.17 -20.78
CA VAL A 134 -7.56 -16.56 -20.10
C VAL A 134 -7.66 -15.08 -20.44
N LYS A 135 -8.82 -14.67 -20.97
CA LYS A 135 -9.20 -13.27 -21.21
C LYS A 135 -10.47 -12.94 -20.41
N LEU A 136 -10.43 -11.91 -19.57
CA LEU A 136 -11.54 -11.52 -18.69
C LEU A 136 -11.72 -10.00 -18.65
N LEU A 137 -12.97 -9.55 -18.68
CA LEU A 137 -13.34 -8.17 -18.34
C LEU A 137 -13.78 -8.10 -16.88
N LEU A 138 -12.85 -7.71 -16.00
CA LEU A 138 -13.10 -7.59 -14.57
C LEU A 138 -13.74 -6.22 -14.28
N LYS A 139 -14.84 -6.22 -13.52
CA LYS A 139 -15.57 -5.02 -13.10
C LYS A 139 -15.63 -4.92 -11.58
N GLY A 140 -15.40 -3.75 -11.02
CA GLY A 140 -15.30 -3.53 -9.57
C GLY A 140 -14.44 -2.33 -9.21
N ILE A 141 -13.97 -2.27 -7.96
CA ILE A 141 -13.02 -1.24 -7.50
C ILE A 141 -11.63 -1.52 -8.09
N THR A 142 -10.92 -0.50 -8.58
CA THR A 142 -9.54 -0.63 -9.10
C THR A 142 -8.47 -0.20 -8.11
N ASP A 143 -8.81 0.72 -7.21
CA ASP A 143 -7.88 1.36 -6.28
C ASP A 143 -8.59 1.52 -4.93
N ASP A 144 -7.99 1.02 -3.86
CA ASP A 144 -8.44 1.14 -2.47
C ASP A 144 -7.22 1.35 -1.54
N ASN A 145 -7.42 1.32 -0.22
CA ASN A 145 -6.37 1.51 0.79
C ASN A 145 -5.90 0.19 1.45
N VAL A 146 -6.36 -0.97 0.99
CA VAL A 146 -6.07 -2.29 1.57
C VAL A 146 -5.20 -3.14 0.64
N ASP A 147 -5.58 -3.19 -0.64
CA ASP A 147 -4.86 -3.84 -1.71
C ASP A 147 -3.96 -2.82 -2.45
N ARG A 148 -3.04 -3.34 -3.27
CA ARG A 148 -2.25 -2.48 -4.16
C ARG A 148 -3.11 -1.97 -5.32
N THR A 149 -2.82 -0.75 -5.75
CA THR A 149 -3.43 -0.13 -6.94
C THR A 149 -3.23 -1.01 -8.16
N ILE A 150 -4.25 -1.10 -9.03
CA ILE A 150 -4.16 -1.93 -10.24
C ILE A 150 -2.99 -1.54 -11.15
N TYR A 151 -2.55 -0.29 -11.08
CA TYR A 151 -1.40 0.21 -11.86
C TYR A 151 -0.08 -0.38 -11.36
N THR A 152 0.11 -0.43 -10.04
CA THR A 152 1.29 -1.06 -9.42
C THR A 152 1.32 -2.55 -9.71
N CYS A 153 0.19 -3.23 -9.56
CA CYS A 153 0.03 -4.63 -9.95
C CYS A 153 0.38 -4.85 -11.45
N LYS A 154 -0.13 -4.00 -12.35
CA LYS A 154 0.18 -4.06 -13.80
C LYS A 154 1.69 -3.96 -14.04
N ILE A 155 2.31 -2.87 -13.62
CA ILE A 155 3.70 -2.55 -13.97
C ILE A 155 4.66 -3.60 -13.43
N ILE A 156 4.49 -4.04 -12.17
CA ILE A 156 5.38 -5.05 -11.56
C ILE A 156 5.17 -6.42 -12.20
N SER A 157 3.91 -6.83 -12.43
CA SER A 157 3.62 -8.16 -12.96
C SER A 157 4.04 -8.29 -14.42
N GLU A 158 3.68 -7.32 -15.28
CA GLU A 158 4.09 -7.31 -16.70
C GLU A 158 5.62 -7.31 -16.81
N HIS A 159 6.31 -6.52 -15.98
CA HIS A 159 7.78 -6.52 -15.91
C HIS A 159 8.37 -7.86 -15.44
N PHE A 160 7.78 -8.51 -14.43
CA PHE A 160 8.26 -9.82 -13.96
C PHE A 160 8.20 -10.88 -15.06
N PHE A 161 7.04 -11.06 -15.71
CA PHE A 161 6.89 -12.05 -16.78
C PHE A 161 7.78 -11.73 -17.99
N LYS A 162 7.87 -10.46 -18.39
CA LYS A 162 8.65 -10.05 -19.56
C LYS A 162 10.16 -10.04 -19.32
N ASN A 163 10.63 -9.43 -18.24
CA ASN A 163 12.07 -9.17 -18.05
C ASN A 163 12.76 -10.26 -17.21
N VAL A 164 12.07 -10.87 -16.24
CA VAL A 164 12.66 -11.92 -15.39
C VAL A 164 12.46 -13.30 -16.03
N LEU A 165 11.22 -13.65 -16.40
CA LEU A 165 10.92 -14.94 -17.03
C LEU A 165 11.14 -14.99 -18.55
N LYS A 166 11.38 -13.83 -19.20
CA LYS A 166 11.63 -13.70 -20.64
C LYS A 166 10.47 -14.20 -21.51
N LEU A 167 9.24 -13.89 -21.09
CA LEU A 167 8.00 -14.27 -21.77
C LEU A 167 7.34 -13.03 -22.40
N ASP A 168 7.58 -12.83 -23.68
CA ASP A 168 6.96 -11.75 -24.45
C ASP A 168 5.45 -11.98 -24.67
N ASP A 169 4.68 -10.88 -24.69
CA ASP A 169 3.22 -10.82 -24.84
C ASP A 169 2.40 -11.80 -23.98
N PHE A 170 3.00 -12.21 -22.85
CA PHE A 170 2.46 -13.24 -21.96
C PHE A 170 1.35 -12.75 -21.02
N LEU A 171 1.46 -11.51 -20.54
CA LEU A 171 0.50 -10.85 -19.65
C LEU A 171 0.15 -9.46 -20.20
N SER A 172 -1.13 -9.12 -20.21
CA SER A 172 -1.62 -7.78 -20.55
C SER A 172 -2.76 -7.37 -19.63
N ILE A 173 -2.54 -6.33 -18.84
CA ILE A 173 -3.52 -5.74 -17.92
C ILE A 173 -3.90 -4.35 -18.45
N ASN A 174 -5.03 -4.26 -19.15
CA ASN A 174 -5.50 -3.04 -19.79
C ASN A 174 -6.60 -2.38 -18.96
N ILE A 175 -6.22 -1.34 -18.22
CA ILE A 175 -7.14 -0.54 -17.41
C ILE A 175 -7.96 0.36 -18.36
N LEU A 176 -9.27 0.10 -18.44
CA LEU A 176 -10.21 0.80 -19.31
C LEU A 176 -10.91 1.95 -18.57
N LYS A 177 -11.28 1.71 -17.31
CA LYS A 177 -11.88 2.69 -16.39
C LYS A 177 -11.38 2.45 -14.98
N ARG A 178 -11.19 3.54 -14.24
CA ARG A 178 -10.82 3.54 -12.82
C ARG A 178 -12.08 3.73 -11.98
N GLY A 179 -12.13 3.08 -10.82
CA GLY A 179 -13.23 3.19 -9.86
C GLY A 179 -12.73 2.94 -8.44
N ILE A 180 -13.22 3.73 -7.48
CA ILE A 180 -12.80 3.66 -6.07
C ILE A 180 -14.03 3.36 -5.22
N LYS A 181 -13.86 2.74 -4.05
CA LYS A 181 -14.95 2.34 -3.13
C LYS A 181 -16.00 3.44 -2.92
N SER A 182 -15.56 4.68 -2.72
CA SER A 182 -16.40 5.87 -2.48
C SER A 182 -17.10 6.38 -3.75
N ASN A 183 -16.56 6.10 -4.94
CA ASN A 183 -17.22 6.40 -6.20
C ASN A 183 -18.24 5.31 -6.54
N ALA A 184 -19.50 5.70 -6.80
CA ALA A 184 -20.54 4.77 -7.28
C ALA A 184 -20.24 4.16 -8.69
N LEU A 185 -19.13 4.57 -9.31
CA LEU A 185 -18.63 4.12 -10.61
C LEU A 185 -17.77 2.84 -10.46
N ASN A 186 -18.24 1.75 -11.06
CA ASN A 186 -17.43 0.54 -11.19
C ASN A 186 -16.30 0.77 -12.21
N GLY A 187 -15.06 0.50 -11.82
CA GLY A 187 -13.92 0.41 -12.73
C GLY A 187 -14.02 -0.84 -13.61
N GLU A 188 -13.28 -0.82 -14.72
CA GLU A 188 -13.27 -1.89 -15.72
C GLU A 188 -11.83 -2.15 -16.17
N VAL A 189 -11.39 -3.40 -16.03
CA VAL A 189 -10.03 -3.85 -16.38
C VAL A 189 -10.14 -5.06 -17.31
N LEU A 190 -9.55 -4.94 -18.50
CA LEU A 190 -9.40 -6.06 -19.41
C LEU A 190 -8.10 -6.79 -19.09
N PHE A 191 -8.22 -7.98 -18.52
CA PHE A 191 -7.12 -8.88 -18.21
C PHE A 191 -6.96 -9.92 -19.31
N PHE A 192 -5.72 -10.15 -19.77
CA PHE A 192 -5.34 -11.25 -20.63
C PHE A 192 -4.04 -11.88 -20.14
N MET A 193 -3.99 -13.20 -20.05
CA MET A 193 -2.78 -13.94 -19.71
C MET A 193 -2.73 -15.26 -20.45
N ASN A 194 -1.56 -15.57 -21.00
CA ASN A 194 -1.27 -16.79 -21.75
C ASN A 194 -0.87 -17.94 -20.79
N ASN A 195 -0.66 -19.15 -21.30
CA ASN A 195 -0.20 -20.29 -20.51
C ASN A 195 1.23 -20.74 -20.87
N ILE A 196 1.94 -21.29 -19.88
CA ILE A 196 3.35 -21.73 -19.97
C ILE A 196 3.38 -23.27 -19.98
N LYS A 197 4.33 -23.86 -20.71
CA LYS A 197 4.62 -25.31 -20.60
C LYS A 197 5.51 -25.61 -19.40
N THR A 198 6.65 -24.92 -19.32
CA THR A 198 7.69 -25.06 -18.29
C THR A 198 8.26 -23.69 -17.96
N ILE A 199 8.59 -23.46 -16.69
CA ILE A 199 9.21 -22.20 -16.22
C ILE A 199 10.72 -22.43 -16.09
N ASN A 200 11.53 -21.55 -16.67
CA ASN A 200 12.98 -21.60 -16.52
C ASN A 200 13.42 -21.00 -15.17
N PRO A 201 14.44 -21.58 -14.50
CA PRO A 201 15.07 -20.98 -13.33
C PRO A 201 15.64 -19.60 -13.66
N PHE A 202 15.64 -18.71 -12.67
CA PHE A 202 16.15 -17.36 -12.81
C PHE A 202 16.99 -16.94 -11.60
N ASP A 203 18.02 -16.14 -11.88
CA ASP A 203 18.83 -15.46 -10.87
C ASP A 203 18.65 -13.95 -11.06
N ILE A 204 18.13 -13.29 -10.03
CA ILE A 204 18.00 -11.83 -9.96
C ILE A 204 18.69 -11.28 -8.70
N SER A 205 19.62 -12.04 -8.11
CA SER A 205 20.25 -11.72 -6.81
C SER A 205 20.94 -10.35 -6.72
N ASP A 206 21.47 -9.83 -7.83
CA ASP A 206 21.99 -8.47 -7.92
C ASP A 206 21.01 -7.55 -8.64
N ALA A 207 20.46 -6.57 -7.92
CA ALA A 207 19.62 -5.53 -8.49
C ALA A 207 20.42 -4.45 -9.24
N GLY A 208 21.71 -4.27 -8.91
CA GLY A 208 22.53 -3.18 -9.42
C GLY A 208 22.06 -1.78 -8.97
N LEU A 209 22.58 -0.75 -9.63
CA LEU A 209 22.26 0.65 -9.33
C LEU A 209 20.87 1.05 -9.83
N VAL A 210 20.17 1.91 -9.06
CA VAL A 210 18.92 2.56 -9.50
C VAL A 210 19.25 3.59 -10.59
N GLN A 211 18.63 3.45 -11.76
CA GLN A 211 18.87 4.31 -12.92
C GLN A 211 17.88 5.48 -13.01
N LYS A 212 16.62 5.22 -12.69
CA LYS A 212 15.51 6.17 -12.87
C LYS A 212 14.40 5.90 -11.89
N ILE A 213 13.71 6.97 -11.49
CA ILE A 213 12.39 6.89 -10.88
C ILE A 213 11.36 7.34 -11.92
N THR A 214 10.31 6.54 -12.08
CA THR A 214 9.12 6.88 -12.87
C THR A 214 7.88 6.85 -11.97
N GLY A 215 6.76 7.40 -12.40
CA GLY A 215 5.51 7.27 -11.65
C GLY A 215 4.32 7.86 -12.39
N SER A 216 3.13 7.53 -11.91
CA SER A 216 1.87 8.03 -12.45
C SER A 216 0.98 8.52 -11.32
N ILE A 217 0.40 9.70 -11.49
CA ILE A 217 -0.58 10.27 -10.56
C ILE A 217 -1.92 10.46 -11.27
N LEU A 218 -2.95 9.83 -10.71
CA LEU A 218 -4.34 9.93 -11.11
C LEU A 218 -5.12 10.68 -10.02
N CYS A 219 -5.73 11.79 -10.39
CA CYS A 219 -6.59 12.57 -9.50
C CYS A 219 -7.99 12.70 -10.10
N ASN A 220 -9.03 12.53 -9.28
CA ASN A 220 -10.42 12.80 -9.65
C ASN A 220 -10.97 13.96 -8.82
N ASN A 221 -11.71 14.87 -9.47
CA ASN A 221 -12.29 16.10 -8.91
C ASN A 221 -11.33 17.06 -8.17
N MET A 222 -10.03 16.75 -8.08
CA MET A 222 -9.02 17.62 -7.49
C MET A 222 -8.42 18.61 -8.50
N SER A 223 -8.01 19.78 -8.01
CA SER A 223 -7.35 20.79 -8.86
C SER A 223 -5.98 20.30 -9.38
N LEU A 224 -5.70 20.61 -10.65
CA LEU A 224 -4.40 20.35 -11.28
C LEU A 224 -3.23 21.04 -10.54
N VAL A 225 -3.50 22.16 -9.87
CA VAL A 225 -2.52 22.88 -9.03
C VAL A 225 -2.09 22.02 -7.83
N PHE A 226 -3.02 21.36 -7.15
CA PHE A 226 -2.72 20.44 -6.05
C PHE A 226 -1.87 19.26 -6.53
N GLN A 227 -2.29 18.64 -7.63
CA GLN A 227 -1.59 17.50 -8.25
C GLN A 227 -0.14 17.86 -8.63
N ASN A 228 0.06 19.02 -9.27
CA ASN A 228 1.39 19.52 -9.64
C ASN A 228 2.24 19.87 -8.42
N LYS A 229 1.67 20.45 -7.35
CA LYS A 229 2.38 20.71 -6.09
C LYS A 229 2.89 19.40 -5.46
N LEU A 230 2.01 18.41 -5.28
CA LEU A 230 2.38 17.09 -4.73
C LEU A 230 3.49 16.43 -5.55
N MET A 231 3.36 16.42 -6.88
CA MET A 231 4.40 15.93 -7.80
C MET A 231 5.74 16.67 -7.61
N ASN A 232 5.73 18.00 -7.50
CA ASN A 232 6.94 18.80 -7.37
C ASN A 232 7.62 18.63 -6.00
N PHE A 233 6.86 18.55 -4.90
CA PHE A 233 7.43 18.22 -3.58
C PHE A 233 8.06 16.82 -3.57
N THR A 234 7.40 15.83 -4.17
CA THR A 234 7.95 14.47 -4.30
C THR A 234 9.28 14.47 -5.09
N LYS A 235 9.33 15.20 -6.22
CA LYS A 235 10.57 15.38 -7.01
C LYS A 235 11.67 16.06 -6.17
N LYS A 236 11.35 17.15 -5.45
CA LYS A 236 12.28 17.88 -4.57
C LYS A 236 12.99 16.95 -3.58
N TYR A 237 12.28 16.03 -2.93
CA TYR A 237 12.89 15.09 -1.98
C TYR A 237 13.74 13.99 -2.64
N LEU A 238 13.31 13.50 -3.80
CA LEU A 238 13.99 12.42 -4.51
C LEU A 238 15.22 12.89 -5.32
N HIS A 239 15.25 14.15 -5.77
CA HIS A 239 16.37 14.71 -6.52
C HIS A 239 17.70 14.73 -5.74
N ASN A 240 17.63 14.68 -4.40
CA ASN A 240 18.82 14.54 -3.54
C ASN A 240 19.53 13.18 -3.72
N PHE A 241 18.86 12.19 -4.31
CA PHE A 241 19.37 10.82 -4.46
C PHE A 241 19.52 10.40 -5.93
N ILE A 242 18.54 10.74 -6.78
CA ILE A 242 18.46 10.28 -8.18
C ILE A 242 18.15 11.46 -9.10
N THR A 243 18.91 11.59 -10.19
CA THR A 243 18.78 12.71 -11.13
C THR A 243 17.59 12.56 -12.08
N TYR A 244 17.40 11.36 -12.66
CA TYR A 244 16.28 11.09 -13.57
C TYR A 244 15.01 10.73 -12.78
N ILE A 245 14.04 11.66 -12.77
CA ILE A 245 12.73 11.47 -12.17
C ILE A 245 11.66 11.98 -13.13
N ASN A 246 10.83 11.07 -13.65
CA ASN A 246 9.68 11.42 -14.49
C ASN A 246 8.36 11.00 -13.84
N PHE A 247 7.41 11.92 -13.72
CA PHE A 247 6.08 11.65 -13.18
C PHE A 247 5.03 12.10 -14.19
N GLU A 248 4.15 11.18 -14.56
CA GLU A 248 3.11 11.37 -15.57
C GLU A 248 1.75 11.60 -14.91
N ILE A 249 0.91 12.41 -15.55
CA ILE A 249 -0.48 12.65 -15.12
C ILE A 249 -1.39 11.74 -15.92
N GLU A 250 -1.97 10.72 -15.26
CA GLU A 250 -2.96 9.85 -15.90
C GLU A 250 -4.27 10.63 -16.06
N LYS A 251 -4.65 10.91 -17.31
CA LYS A 251 -5.98 11.44 -17.61
C LYS A 251 -7.01 10.31 -17.49
N PRO A 252 -8.17 10.54 -16.86
CA PRO A 252 -9.20 9.51 -16.71
C PRO A 252 -9.66 9.02 -18.09
N LYS A 253 -9.51 7.71 -18.34
CA LYS A 253 -9.93 7.08 -19.59
C LYS A 253 -11.43 6.78 -19.53
N ASN A 254 -12.20 7.46 -20.37
CA ASN A 254 -13.62 7.17 -20.61
C ASN A 254 -13.82 6.26 -21.83
N SER A 255 -13.06 5.16 -21.93
CA SER A 255 -13.25 4.18 -23.01
C SER A 255 -14.45 3.29 -22.74
N LYS A 256 -15.39 3.17 -23.69
CA LYS A 256 -16.44 2.14 -23.66
C LYS A 256 -15.95 0.93 -24.46
N TYR A 257 -15.93 -0.26 -23.84
CA TYR A 257 -15.57 -1.49 -24.53
C TYR A 257 -16.82 -2.11 -25.17
N ASN A 258 -17.02 -1.85 -26.47
CA ASN A 258 -18.11 -2.41 -27.26
C ASN A 258 -17.53 -3.37 -28.33
N ASN A 259 -18.02 -4.60 -28.39
CA ASN A 259 -17.75 -5.60 -29.43
C ASN A 259 -16.29 -5.66 -29.91
N GLY A 260 -15.37 -5.96 -28.98
CA GLY A 260 -13.98 -6.29 -29.30
C GLY A 260 -13.08 -5.12 -29.73
N LYS A 261 -13.60 -3.89 -29.86
CA LYS A 261 -12.83 -2.70 -30.25
C LYS A 261 -12.78 -1.66 -29.12
N ILE A 262 -11.60 -1.10 -28.89
CA ILE A 262 -11.40 0.04 -27.99
C ILE A 262 -11.67 1.32 -28.78
N THR A 263 -12.78 2.01 -28.51
CA THR A 263 -13.02 3.36 -29.03
C THR A 263 -12.56 4.40 -28.01
N ASN A 264 -11.45 5.07 -28.33
CA ASN A 264 -10.94 6.21 -27.57
C ASN A 264 -11.69 7.49 -27.99
N HIS A 265 -12.79 7.81 -27.33
CA HIS A 265 -13.34 9.16 -27.42
C HIS A 265 -12.51 10.12 -26.56
N THR A 266 -11.52 10.76 -27.19
CA THR A 266 -10.97 12.01 -26.67
C THR A 266 -12.02 13.10 -26.84
N ASN A 267 -12.82 13.36 -25.81
CA ASN A 267 -13.60 14.59 -25.73
C ASN A 267 -12.64 15.77 -25.53
N SER A 268 -12.13 16.31 -26.65
CA SER A 268 -11.64 17.67 -26.68
C SER A 268 -12.82 18.60 -26.39
N ASN A 269 -12.70 19.42 -25.36
CA ASN A 269 -13.56 20.56 -25.05
C ASN A 269 -15.07 20.24 -24.90
N ASN A 270 -15.51 20.01 -23.67
CA ASN A 270 -16.77 20.58 -23.19
C ASN A 270 -16.81 20.62 -21.65
N TYR A 271 -16.12 21.61 -21.08
CA TYR A 271 -16.56 22.21 -19.82
C TYR A 271 -17.88 22.93 -20.11
N ASN A 272 -19.00 22.27 -19.79
CA ASN A 272 -20.39 22.74 -19.71
C ASN A 272 -21.37 21.71 -20.30
N SER A 273 -21.51 20.59 -19.59
CA SER A 273 -22.80 19.90 -19.54
C SER A 273 -23.18 19.73 -18.07
N LYS A 274 -23.98 20.66 -17.56
CA LYS A 274 -24.76 20.42 -16.34
C LYS A 274 -25.82 19.38 -16.69
N VAL A 275 -25.46 18.11 -16.56
CA VAL A 275 -26.44 17.03 -16.49
C VAL A 275 -27.11 17.19 -15.13
N ASN A 276 -28.32 17.73 -15.11
CA ASN A 276 -29.17 17.81 -13.91
C ASN A 276 -29.63 16.40 -13.49
N ASN A 277 -28.71 15.63 -12.93
CA ASN A 277 -29.06 14.45 -12.14
C ASN A 277 -29.30 14.91 -10.70
N ASN A 278 -30.57 15.09 -10.33
CA ASN A 278 -30.99 15.29 -8.95
C ASN A 278 -30.88 13.97 -8.16
N THR A 279 -29.68 13.45 -8.07
CA THR A 279 -29.25 12.47 -7.07
C THR A 279 -27.96 13.02 -6.48
N ASN A 280 -27.88 13.11 -5.14
CA ASN A 280 -26.69 13.56 -4.44
C ASN A 280 -25.56 12.53 -4.59
N GLN A 281 -24.92 12.51 -5.77
CA GLN A 281 -23.64 11.86 -5.96
C GLN A 281 -22.60 12.76 -5.32
N GLU A 282 -22.19 12.40 -4.10
CA GLU A 282 -21.05 13.02 -3.44
C GLU A 282 -19.88 13.07 -4.42
N GLU A 283 -19.37 14.28 -4.69
CA GLU A 283 -18.25 14.49 -5.59
C GLU A 283 -16.98 13.93 -4.93
N ASN A 284 -16.79 12.62 -5.03
CA ASN A 284 -15.75 11.93 -4.30
C ASN A 284 -14.39 12.15 -4.98
N HIS A 285 -13.66 13.08 -4.37
CA HIS A 285 -12.29 13.42 -4.66
C HIS A 285 -11.40 12.23 -4.32
N PHE A 286 -10.47 11.89 -5.22
CA PHE A 286 -9.48 10.86 -4.91
C PHE A 286 -8.13 11.18 -5.52
N ILE A 287 -7.09 10.65 -4.91
CA ILE A 287 -5.70 10.69 -5.39
C ILE A 287 -5.16 9.26 -5.34
N SER A 288 -4.73 8.74 -6.48
CA SER A 288 -3.92 7.52 -6.58
C SER A 288 -2.57 7.92 -7.18
N PHE A 289 -1.49 7.71 -6.43
CA PHE A 289 -0.13 8.03 -6.86
C PHE A 289 0.75 6.79 -6.72
N SER A 290 1.21 6.25 -7.85
CA SER A 290 2.12 5.10 -7.91
C SER A 290 3.49 5.54 -8.42
N ILE A 291 4.55 5.10 -7.76
CA ILE A 291 5.96 5.38 -8.10
C ILE A 291 6.71 4.07 -8.28
N PHE A 292 7.61 4.06 -9.25
CA PHE A 292 8.45 2.92 -9.62
C PHE A 292 9.92 3.32 -9.71
N ALA A 293 10.78 2.65 -8.97
CA ALA A 293 12.22 2.75 -9.14
C ALA A 293 12.71 1.61 -10.05
N HIS A 294 13.51 1.93 -11.06
CA HIS A 294 14.06 0.97 -12.02
C HIS A 294 15.56 0.86 -11.85
N THR A 295 16.10 -0.36 -11.87
CA THR A 295 17.55 -0.60 -11.75
C THR A 295 18.20 -1.06 -13.05
N LYS A 296 19.54 -1.01 -13.05
CA LYS A 296 20.38 -1.47 -14.17
C LYS A 296 20.15 -2.94 -14.52
N ASN A 297 19.90 -3.80 -13.54
CA ASN A 297 19.74 -5.24 -13.75
C ASN A 297 18.26 -5.65 -13.89
N ASN A 298 17.41 -4.76 -14.41
CA ASN A 298 15.97 -5.00 -14.59
C ASN A 298 15.23 -5.42 -13.32
N CYS A 299 15.60 -4.92 -12.14
CA CYS A 299 14.75 -5.01 -10.96
C CYS A 299 13.86 -3.75 -10.89
N ILE A 300 12.62 -3.93 -10.42
CA ILE A 300 11.64 -2.85 -10.29
C ILE A 300 11.00 -2.91 -8.89
N TYR A 301 10.80 -1.74 -8.31
CA TYR A 301 10.14 -1.59 -7.01
C TYR A 301 8.97 -0.63 -7.19
N GLY A 302 7.77 -0.98 -6.72
CA GLY A 302 6.60 -0.12 -6.75
C GLY A 302 6.15 0.30 -5.36
N THR A 303 5.83 1.57 -5.20
CA THR A 303 5.15 2.07 -4.01
C THR A 303 4.00 2.96 -4.42
N ASP A 304 2.85 2.76 -3.82
CA ASP A 304 1.62 3.46 -4.14
C ASP A 304 0.89 3.96 -2.89
N ILE A 305 0.13 5.04 -3.10
CA ILE A 305 -0.76 5.65 -2.12
C ILE A 305 -2.09 5.92 -2.80
N CYS A 306 -3.17 5.47 -2.17
CA CYS A 306 -4.54 5.82 -2.51
C CYS A 306 -5.16 6.60 -1.34
N LEU A 307 -5.72 7.77 -1.63
CA LEU A 307 -6.43 8.63 -0.68
C LEU A 307 -7.80 8.96 -1.23
N ASP A 308 -8.82 8.80 -0.41
CA ASP A 308 -10.18 9.27 -0.66
C ASP A 308 -10.50 10.51 0.20
N THR A 309 -11.70 11.08 0.01
CA THR A 309 -12.24 12.22 0.77
C THR A 309 -12.19 11.98 2.28
N ASN A 310 -12.58 10.79 2.74
CA ASN A 310 -12.65 10.46 4.15
C ASN A 310 -11.26 10.41 4.81
N MET A 311 -10.29 9.75 4.17
CA MET A 311 -8.90 9.72 4.64
C MET A 311 -8.25 11.11 4.57
N LEU A 312 -8.55 11.93 3.56
CA LEU A 312 -8.03 13.29 3.47
C LEU A 312 -8.57 14.18 4.61
N ASN A 313 -9.86 14.07 4.94
CA ASN A 313 -10.47 14.78 6.06
C ASN A 313 -9.86 14.32 7.40
N HIS A 314 -9.73 13.02 7.64
CA HIS A 314 -9.08 12.50 8.84
C HIS A 314 -7.61 12.95 8.96
N VAL A 315 -6.89 13.07 7.84
CA VAL A 315 -5.51 13.62 7.84
C VAL A 315 -5.53 15.12 8.17
N ASN A 316 -6.51 15.88 7.70
CA ASN A 316 -6.67 17.29 8.04
C ASN A 316 -6.95 17.48 9.54
N ASP A 317 -7.86 16.68 10.12
CA ASP A 317 -8.22 16.75 11.54
C ASP A 317 -7.03 16.37 12.44
N LEU A 318 -6.25 15.36 12.05
CA LEU A 318 -4.98 15.03 12.72
C LEU A 318 -3.96 16.18 12.63
N ILE A 319 -3.86 16.87 11.49
CA ILE A 319 -2.94 18.01 11.34
C ILE A 319 -3.39 19.18 12.21
N LEU A 320 -4.68 19.52 12.20
CA LEU A 320 -5.26 20.60 12.99
C LEU A 320 -5.07 20.35 14.50
N THR A 321 -5.31 19.12 14.97
CA THR A 321 -5.05 18.73 16.37
C THR A 321 -3.56 18.71 16.73
N THR A 322 -2.65 18.35 15.82
CA THR A 322 -1.21 18.53 16.09
C THR A 322 -0.79 20.00 16.13
N ASN A 323 -1.38 20.88 15.32
CA ASN A 323 -1.04 22.30 15.30
C ASN A 323 -1.53 23.05 16.55
N THR A 324 -2.64 22.62 17.18
CA THR A 324 -3.04 23.18 18.49
C THR A 324 -2.15 22.73 19.64
N ILE A 325 -1.55 21.53 19.54
CA ILE A 325 -0.59 20.99 20.53
C ILE A 325 0.82 21.61 20.34
N ASN A 326 1.25 21.84 19.09
CA ASN A 326 2.60 22.31 18.74
C ASN A 326 2.93 23.75 19.18
N ASN A 327 2.01 24.47 19.81
CA ASN A 327 2.35 25.73 20.50
C ASN A 327 3.19 25.52 21.78
N ASN A 328 3.42 24.29 22.23
CA ASN A 328 4.37 23.98 23.30
C ASN A 328 5.36 22.85 22.92
N SER A 329 6.65 23.23 22.87
CA SER A 329 7.85 22.37 22.87
C SER A 329 8.04 21.33 21.74
N PHE A 330 8.99 21.62 20.85
CA PHE A 330 9.64 20.63 19.97
C PHE A 330 10.65 19.77 20.74
N MET A 331 10.61 18.44 20.58
CA MET A 331 11.83 17.61 20.63
C MET A 331 11.71 16.31 19.82
N HIS A 332 12.87 15.84 19.36
CA HIS A 332 13.12 14.69 18.48
C HIS A 332 12.16 13.49 18.56
N ILE A 333 11.64 13.06 17.41
CA ILE A 333 11.10 11.71 17.18
C ILE A 333 11.98 11.00 16.14
N LYS A 334 12.42 9.77 16.44
CA LYS A 334 13.21 8.93 15.53
C LYS A 334 12.30 8.22 14.51
N PRO A 335 12.72 8.03 13.24
CA PRO A 335 11.85 7.54 12.18
C PRO A 335 11.79 6.00 12.09
N GLU A 336 11.30 5.34 13.13
CA GLU A 336 10.93 3.91 13.08
C GLU A 336 9.63 3.65 13.83
N GLN A 337 8.49 3.82 13.14
CA GLN A 337 7.15 3.21 13.38
C GLN A 337 6.06 4.05 12.69
N ILE A 338 5.91 3.91 11.37
CA ILE A 338 4.64 4.24 10.69
C ILE A 338 4.29 3.08 9.75
N ARG A 339 3.64 2.07 10.33
CA ARG A 339 2.83 1.11 9.59
C ARG A 339 1.39 1.38 10.03
N MET A 340 0.68 2.22 9.27
CA MET A 340 -0.69 2.61 9.60
C MET A 340 -1.64 1.44 9.36
N ASN A 341 -1.79 0.61 10.39
CA ASN A 341 -3.00 -0.04 10.88
C ASN A 341 -2.58 -0.99 12.04
N GLU A 342 -3.41 -1.05 13.11
CA GLU A 342 -3.34 -1.94 14.32
C GLU A 342 -2.89 -1.36 15.69
N ILE A 343 -2.56 -0.07 15.87
CA ILE A 343 -2.25 0.46 17.23
C ILE A 343 -3.06 1.72 17.60
N ILE A 344 -4.38 1.55 17.77
CA ILE A 344 -5.20 2.41 18.65
C ILE A 344 -6.22 1.54 19.42
N SER A 345 -5.81 0.99 20.56
CA SER A 345 -6.74 0.39 21.53
C SER A 345 -6.24 0.34 22.99
N LEU A 346 -5.08 0.97 23.31
CA LEU A 346 -4.44 0.81 24.64
C LEU A 346 -3.97 2.09 25.36
N HIS A 347 -4.25 3.29 24.85
CA HIS A 347 -4.04 4.52 25.61
C HIS A 347 -5.30 5.41 25.67
N ASN A 348 -6.15 5.10 26.65
CA ASN A 348 -7.00 6.08 27.36
C ASN A 348 -7.56 5.44 28.65
N LYS A 349 -6.82 5.53 29.76
CA LYS A 349 -7.36 5.43 31.12
C LYS A 349 -6.71 6.49 32.00
N ASN A 350 -7.53 7.29 32.67
CA ASN A 350 -7.06 8.33 33.58
C ASN A 350 -6.39 7.73 34.84
N PRO A 351 -5.41 8.43 35.44
CA PRO A 351 -4.60 7.90 36.51
C PRO A 351 -5.29 8.03 37.86
N ASN A 352 -6.16 7.07 38.22
CA ASN A 352 -6.63 6.88 39.60
C ASN A 352 -7.26 5.49 39.84
N GLU A 353 -6.48 4.41 39.67
CA GLU A 353 -6.78 3.10 40.31
C GLU A 353 -5.61 2.11 40.33
N GLN A 354 -4.36 2.58 40.46
CA GLN A 354 -3.21 1.70 40.75
C GLN A 354 -3.04 1.50 42.25
N LYS A 355 -3.92 0.70 42.89
CA LYS A 355 -3.65 0.21 44.27
C LYS A 355 -4.36 -1.07 44.74
N GLN A 356 -4.83 -1.94 43.84
CA GLN A 356 -5.20 -3.32 44.21
C GLN A 356 -5.06 -4.30 43.03
N THR A 357 -4.08 -5.20 43.12
CA THR A 357 -3.97 -6.56 42.49
C THR A 357 -2.53 -7.15 42.52
N ASN A 358 -1.67 -6.70 43.45
CA ASN A 358 -0.43 -7.41 43.78
C ASN A 358 -0.75 -8.71 44.57
N LYS A 359 -1.23 -9.75 43.87
CA LYS A 359 -1.28 -11.18 44.26
C LYS A 359 -2.08 -11.97 43.20
N ASN A 360 -1.39 -12.50 42.17
CA ASN A 360 -1.67 -13.79 41.50
C ASN A 360 -0.91 -14.00 40.16
N ILE A 361 0.41 -13.78 40.16
CA ILE A 361 1.30 -14.38 39.13
C ILE A 361 2.43 -15.12 39.86
N LYS A 362 2.10 -16.27 40.46
CA LYS A 362 3.10 -17.17 41.06
C LYS A 362 2.78 -18.67 40.89
N TYR A 363 1.99 -19.04 39.87
CA TYR A 363 1.81 -20.44 39.45
C TYR A 363 1.59 -20.56 37.93
N LYS A 364 2.65 -20.26 37.16
CA LYS A 364 2.96 -20.91 35.87
C LYS A 364 4.38 -20.54 35.43
N LYS A 365 5.35 -21.05 36.20
CA LYS A 365 6.72 -21.22 35.75
C LYS A 365 6.80 -22.54 34.97
N ASN A 366 7.83 -22.68 34.13
CA ASN A 366 8.26 -23.92 33.45
C ASN A 366 7.46 -24.30 32.18
N VAL A 367 7.96 -23.86 31.02
CA VAL A 367 8.69 -24.68 30.04
C VAL A 367 9.46 -23.72 29.11
N GLN A 368 10.65 -24.12 28.64
CA GLN A 368 11.56 -23.38 27.73
C GLN A 368 12.29 -22.14 28.29
N GLU A 369 13.20 -22.39 29.24
CA GLU A 369 14.54 -21.76 29.22
C GLU A 369 15.53 -22.70 28.49
N LEU A 370 16.75 -22.18 28.19
CA LEU A 370 17.86 -22.81 27.45
C LEU A 370 17.68 -22.78 25.91
N ASN A 371 18.54 -22.17 25.10
CA ASN A 371 19.77 -21.40 25.34
C ASN A 371 20.00 -20.39 24.20
N ILE A 372 20.36 -19.14 24.53
CA ILE A 372 21.41 -18.29 23.91
C ILE A 372 21.51 -17.04 24.78
N LYS A 373 22.70 -16.80 25.38
CA LYS A 373 22.96 -15.64 26.23
C LYS A 373 23.50 -14.45 25.41
N ASN A 374 23.01 -13.27 25.75
CA ASN A 374 23.68 -11.97 25.87
C ASN A 374 24.84 -11.67 24.90
N VAL A 375 24.59 -10.80 23.91
CA VAL A 375 25.62 -10.02 23.16
C VAL A 375 25.27 -8.52 23.03
N TYR A 376 24.10 -8.05 23.50
CA TYR A 376 23.57 -6.71 23.13
C TYR A 376 23.11 -5.79 24.29
N GLU A 377 23.76 -5.85 25.46
CA GLU A 377 23.50 -4.86 26.55
C GLU A 377 24.73 -4.01 26.96
N ASP A 378 25.97 -4.43 26.67
CA ASP A 378 27.17 -3.70 27.12
C ASP A 378 27.60 -2.51 26.22
N ASP A 379 27.21 -2.50 24.94
CA ASP A 379 27.69 -1.49 23.98
C ASP A 379 26.90 -0.16 24.00
N ILE A 380 25.68 -0.14 24.54
CA ILE A 380 24.84 1.07 24.54
C ILE A 380 25.31 2.08 25.61
N ASN A 381 25.85 1.61 26.72
CA ASN A 381 26.30 2.49 27.82
C ASN A 381 27.67 3.16 27.57
N LYS A 382 28.36 2.82 26.48
CA LYS A 382 29.71 3.34 26.17
C LYS A 382 29.73 4.50 25.18
N LEU A 383 28.60 4.85 24.57
CA LEU A 383 28.48 5.94 23.59
C LEU A 383 27.98 7.28 24.17
N CYS A 384 27.45 7.29 25.40
CA CYS A 384 26.83 8.48 26.01
C CYS A 384 27.75 9.30 26.94
N SER A 385 29.06 9.01 27.01
CA SER A 385 29.98 9.62 27.97
C SER A 385 31.12 10.46 27.38
N VAL A 386 31.12 10.76 26.07
CA VAL A 386 32.20 11.53 25.41
C VAL A 386 31.66 12.60 24.45
N SER A 387 31.06 13.67 24.98
CA SER A 387 30.90 14.96 24.27
C SER A 387 30.45 16.14 25.17
N SER A 388 31.09 16.34 26.33
CA SER A 388 30.87 17.56 27.13
C SER A 388 32.12 17.99 27.91
N LYS A 389 32.97 18.79 27.23
CA LYS A 389 33.94 19.81 27.75
C LYS A 389 35.03 20.09 26.72
N LYS A 390 35.10 21.31 26.19
CA LYS A 390 36.27 22.22 26.23
C LYS A 390 36.08 23.46 25.35
N ASP A 391 35.93 24.58 26.05
CA ASP A 391 36.72 25.81 25.96
C ASP A 391 36.87 26.53 24.62
N ILE A 392 36.26 27.73 24.64
CA ILE A 392 36.37 28.84 23.71
C ILE A 392 37.83 29.35 23.60
N LYS A 393 38.23 29.75 22.39
CA LYS A 393 39.32 30.72 22.17
C LYS A 393 38.89 31.76 21.13
N GLU A 394 39.58 32.89 21.16
CA GLU A 394 39.05 34.22 20.87
C GLU A 394 39.91 34.99 19.84
N VAL A 395 39.48 36.21 19.48
CA VAL A 395 40.23 37.32 18.85
C VAL A 395 40.51 37.26 17.33
N ASN A 396 39.83 38.12 16.56
CA ASN A 396 40.48 39.25 15.83
C ASN A 396 39.50 40.24 15.15
N THR A 397 39.24 41.32 15.90
CA THR A 397 39.05 42.76 15.60
C THR A 397 39.18 43.39 14.18
N ASN A 398 38.57 44.60 14.09
CA ASN A 398 38.77 45.75 13.14
C ASN A 398 37.88 45.77 11.88
N ASN A 399 37.25 46.86 11.41
CA ASN A 399 37.15 48.32 11.76
C ASN A 399 35.90 48.91 11.03
N CYS A 400 35.32 50.12 11.26
CA CYS A 400 35.42 51.20 12.26
C CYS A 400 34.21 52.18 12.16
N ASN A 401 33.90 52.90 13.26
CA ASN A 401 33.39 54.29 13.44
C ASN A 401 32.23 54.86 12.55
N VAL A 402 31.25 55.61 13.11
CA VAL A 402 31.32 57.06 13.45
C VAL A 402 30.28 57.47 14.54
N TYR A 403 30.73 58.40 15.40
CA TYR A 403 30.08 59.29 16.39
C TYR A 403 28.55 59.36 16.60
N ASN A 404 28.20 59.60 17.87
CA ASN A 404 26.93 60.20 18.33
C ASN A 404 27.27 61.29 19.37
N ASP A 405 26.88 62.54 19.14
CA ASP A 405 27.07 63.66 20.08
C ASP A 405 25.76 64.01 20.81
N ASN A 406 25.86 64.35 22.10
CA ASN A 406 24.75 64.84 22.91
C ASN A 406 24.61 66.36 22.80
N VAL A 407 23.38 66.87 22.76
CA VAL A 407 23.06 68.28 23.09
C VAL A 407 21.84 68.31 24.02
N ASN A 408 21.93 69.14 25.07
CA ASN A 408 20.93 69.31 26.13
C ASN A 408 19.91 70.42 25.82
N ASN A 409 18.81 70.40 26.60
CA ASN A 409 17.92 71.53 26.96
C ASN A 409 17.13 72.20 25.79
N ASP A 410 15.85 72.56 25.96
CA ASP A 410 15.33 73.45 27.01
C ASP A 410 13.89 73.14 27.48
N ASN A 411 13.49 73.81 28.55
CA ASN A 411 12.15 73.77 29.16
C ASN A 411 11.10 74.59 28.36
N VAL A 412 9.80 74.43 28.70
CA VAL A 412 8.91 75.49 29.26
C VAL A 412 7.41 75.23 28.99
N ASN A 413 6.64 75.20 30.09
CA ASN A 413 5.20 75.49 30.31
C ASN A 413 4.05 74.58 29.83
N ASN A 414 3.22 74.24 30.83
CA ASN A 414 1.77 74.05 30.73
C ASN A 414 1.07 75.33 30.25
N ASP A 415 -0.12 75.19 29.66
CA ASP A 415 -1.32 75.88 30.18
C ASP A 415 -2.61 75.14 29.78
N ASN A 416 -3.69 75.41 30.53
CA ASN A 416 -4.93 74.60 30.52
C ASN A 416 -6.12 75.28 29.81
N VAL A 417 -7.17 74.48 29.56
CA VAL A 417 -8.59 74.87 29.36
C VAL A 417 -8.96 75.49 27.99
N TYR A 418 -9.72 74.76 27.17
CA TYR A 418 -11.17 74.97 27.08
C TYR A 418 -11.89 73.76 26.44
N ASN A 419 -13.15 73.57 26.85
CA ASN A 419 -14.01 72.47 26.45
C ASN A 419 -15.12 73.06 25.57
N ASP A 420 -15.34 72.54 24.36
CA ASP A 420 -16.55 72.84 23.57
C ASP A 420 -16.95 71.66 22.70
N ASN A 421 -18.24 71.32 22.73
CA ASN A 421 -18.83 70.20 22.00
C ASN A 421 -19.37 70.68 20.64
N VAL A 422 -18.99 70.01 19.55
CA VAL A 422 -19.81 69.97 18.31
C VAL A 422 -19.81 68.54 17.76
N ASN A 423 -21.01 68.00 17.50
CA ASN A 423 -21.24 66.66 16.97
C ASN A 423 -21.36 66.66 15.43
N ASN A 424 -21.04 65.50 14.83
CA ASN A 424 -21.28 65.07 13.44
C ASN A 424 -20.64 65.94 12.33
N ASP A 425 -19.86 65.35 11.43
CA ASP A 425 -20.44 64.56 10.32
C ASP A 425 -19.58 63.38 9.81
N ASN A 426 -20.27 62.27 9.55
CA ASN A 426 -20.08 61.30 8.46
C ASN A 426 -18.66 60.74 8.19
N VAL A 427 -18.38 59.59 8.84
CA VAL A 427 -17.32 58.65 8.42
C VAL A 427 -17.64 58.07 7.04
N TYR A 428 -16.76 58.27 6.06
CA TYR A 428 -16.74 57.47 4.84
C TYR A 428 -16.25 56.06 5.17
N ASN A 429 -17.14 55.07 5.06
CA ASN A 429 -16.87 53.71 5.50
C ASN A 429 -16.33 52.86 4.34
N ASP A 430 -15.02 52.95 4.08
CA ASP A 430 -14.36 52.09 3.08
C ASP A 430 -14.29 50.65 3.60
N ASN A 431 -15.14 49.79 3.01
CA ASN A 431 -15.27 48.38 3.38
C ASN A 431 -13.99 47.59 3.05
N VAL A 432 -13.08 47.45 4.02
CA VAL A 432 -11.94 46.52 3.92
C VAL A 432 -12.47 45.09 3.94
N ASN A 433 -12.26 44.40 2.81
CA ASN A 433 -12.90 43.14 2.50
C ASN A 433 -12.24 41.95 3.24
N TYR A 434 -12.88 41.46 4.30
CA TYR A 434 -12.43 40.32 5.12
C TYR A 434 -12.30 38.96 4.36
N GLY A 435 -12.70 38.88 3.09
CA GLY A 435 -12.66 37.65 2.29
C GLY A 435 -11.28 37.12 1.87
N SER A 436 -10.17 37.83 2.18
CA SER A 436 -8.81 37.42 1.79
C SER A 436 -8.13 36.48 2.80
N LEU A 437 -8.33 36.72 4.11
CA LEU A 437 -7.54 36.05 5.16
C LEU A 437 -7.83 34.54 5.25
N ASN A 438 -9.10 34.15 5.16
CA ASN A 438 -9.50 32.74 5.21
C ASN A 438 -8.95 31.95 4.00
N LYS A 439 -8.88 32.57 2.80
CA LYS A 439 -8.28 31.93 1.62
C LYS A 439 -6.79 31.68 1.79
N THR A 440 -6.05 32.63 2.37
CA THR A 440 -4.60 32.46 2.61
C THR A 440 -4.30 31.34 3.61
N GLN A 441 -5.11 31.20 4.66
CA GLN A 441 -4.93 30.15 5.67
C GLN A 441 -5.27 28.75 5.11
N ASP A 442 -6.34 28.66 4.31
CA ASP A 442 -6.68 27.46 3.52
C ASP A 442 -5.58 27.04 2.54
N ILE A 443 -4.95 28.01 1.86
CA ILE A 443 -3.88 27.76 0.88
C ILE A 443 -2.61 27.28 1.57
N LEU A 444 -2.30 27.81 2.76
CA LEU A 444 -1.17 27.38 3.59
C LEU A 444 -1.34 25.94 4.05
N HIS A 445 -2.47 25.61 4.71
CA HIS A 445 -2.79 24.24 5.11
C HIS A 445 -2.73 23.24 3.94
N LYS A 446 -3.29 23.59 2.77
CA LYS A 446 -3.25 22.74 1.57
C LYS A 446 -1.83 22.58 0.99
N ALA A 447 -0.94 23.57 1.16
CA ALA A 447 0.47 23.47 0.76
C ALA A 447 1.23 22.49 1.68
N ASP A 448 1.05 22.60 3.00
CA ASP A 448 1.68 21.74 3.99
C ASP A 448 1.27 20.27 3.81
N ILE A 449 -0.01 20.02 3.51
CA ILE A 449 -0.51 18.66 3.18
C ILE A 449 0.19 18.11 1.94
N CYS A 450 0.32 18.91 0.86
CA CYS A 450 1.04 18.47 -0.35
C CYS A 450 2.51 18.16 -0.07
N GLU A 451 3.19 18.95 0.76
CA GLU A 451 4.60 18.74 1.09
C GLU A 451 4.79 17.49 1.95
N ARG A 452 3.97 17.30 2.99
CA ARG A 452 4.01 16.10 3.86
C ARG A 452 3.66 14.83 3.09
N LEU A 453 2.66 14.86 2.21
CA LEU A 453 2.34 13.74 1.32
C LEU A 453 3.49 13.45 0.35
N GLY A 454 4.08 14.47 -0.27
CA GLY A 454 5.21 14.31 -1.19
C GLY A 454 6.46 13.76 -0.50
N PHE A 455 6.71 14.16 0.74
CA PHE A 455 7.75 13.59 1.59
C PHE A 455 7.48 12.11 1.91
N PHE A 456 6.26 11.75 2.32
CA PHE A 456 5.91 10.37 2.67
C PHE A 456 5.97 9.44 1.45
N VAL A 457 5.49 9.90 0.29
CA VAL A 457 5.62 9.19 -1.00
C VAL A 457 7.09 8.96 -1.34
N ALA A 458 7.94 9.98 -1.25
CA ALA A 458 9.38 9.86 -1.50
C ALA A 458 10.06 8.91 -0.49
N LEU A 459 9.71 9.00 0.79
CA LEU A 459 10.25 8.14 1.85
C LEU A 459 9.89 6.66 1.64
N ASN A 460 8.67 6.36 1.17
CA ASN A 460 8.24 4.98 0.90
C ASN A 460 9.10 4.33 -0.19
N ILE A 461 9.27 4.97 -1.35
CA ILE A 461 10.12 4.41 -2.42
C ILE A 461 11.59 4.32 -2.00
N LEU A 462 12.11 5.30 -1.23
CA LEU A 462 13.46 5.25 -0.69
C LEU A 462 13.66 4.09 0.31
N ASN A 463 12.65 3.80 1.15
CA ASN A 463 12.68 2.68 2.08
C ASN A 463 12.60 1.32 1.37
N GLU A 464 11.89 1.25 0.24
CA GLU A 464 11.77 0.05 -0.59
C GLU A 464 13.11 -0.28 -1.28
N ILE A 465 13.77 0.72 -1.88
CA ILE A 465 15.10 0.55 -2.49
C ILE A 465 16.25 0.47 -1.47
N LYS A 466 16.06 0.88 -0.21
CA LYS A 466 17.13 0.86 0.81
C LYS A 466 17.60 -0.58 1.02
N GLY A 467 18.87 -0.85 0.70
CA GLY A 467 19.48 -2.19 0.76
C GLY A 467 19.38 -2.99 -0.55
N LEU A 468 18.82 -2.39 -1.61
CA LEU A 468 18.74 -2.92 -2.98
C LEU A 468 18.34 -4.40 -3.07
N PRO A 469 17.18 -4.81 -2.50
CA PRO A 469 16.67 -6.16 -2.70
C PRO A 469 16.34 -6.41 -4.17
N SER A 470 16.34 -7.66 -4.63
CA SER A 470 15.97 -8.00 -6.01
C SER A 470 14.51 -7.66 -6.36
N ILE A 471 13.64 -7.59 -5.35
CA ILE A 471 12.18 -7.66 -5.49
C ILE A 471 11.52 -6.73 -4.46
N ASP A 472 10.46 -6.06 -4.91
CA ASP A 472 9.46 -5.35 -4.10
C ASP A 472 8.90 -6.20 -2.95
N THR A 473 8.89 -5.65 -1.74
CA THR A 473 8.38 -6.25 -0.49
C THR A 473 6.97 -6.81 -0.61
N ASN A 474 6.10 -6.18 -1.41
CA ASN A 474 4.69 -6.57 -1.60
C ASN A 474 4.54 -7.73 -2.58
N TYR A 475 5.40 -7.77 -3.59
CA TYR A 475 5.36 -8.77 -4.66
C TYR A 475 6.38 -9.91 -4.49
N GLN A 476 7.06 -10.01 -3.34
CA GLN A 476 7.94 -11.14 -2.96
C GLN A 476 7.33 -12.52 -3.26
N TRP A 477 6.01 -12.67 -3.06
CA TRP A 477 5.29 -13.91 -3.32
C TRP A 477 5.37 -14.38 -4.78
N LEU A 478 5.47 -13.45 -5.73
CA LEU A 478 5.44 -13.72 -7.16
C LEU A 478 6.67 -14.55 -7.58
N PRO A 479 7.92 -14.05 -7.48
CA PRO A 479 9.09 -14.87 -7.78
C PRO A 479 9.17 -16.11 -6.89
N ILE A 480 8.87 -16.03 -5.58
CA ILE A 480 8.94 -17.21 -4.69
C ILE A 480 8.08 -18.37 -5.22
N LEU A 481 6.87 -18.09 -5.73
CA LEU A 481 6.01 -19.09 -6.36
C LEU A 481 6.63 -19.65 -7.65
N PHE A 482 7.07 -18.77 -8.56
CA PHE A 482 7.62 -19.19 -9.85
C PHE A 482 8.99 -19.88 -9.76
N MET A 483 9.80 -19.58 -8.74
CA MET A 483 11.04 -20.31 -8.43
C MET A 483 10.76 -21.75 -7.97
N ALA A 484 9.74 -21.95 -7.13
CA ALA A 484 9.36 -23.28 -6.66
C ALA A 484 8.77 -24.16 -7.78
N LEU A 485 8.07 -23.54 -8.73
CA LEU A 485 7.45 -24.20 -9.88
C LEU A 485 8.35 -24.21 -11.14
N SER A 486 9.59 -23.70 -11.05
CA SER A 486 10.56 -23.77 -12.16
C SER A 486 11.03 -25.20 -12.43
N ASN A 487 11.72 -25.41 -13.54
CA ASN A 487 12.45 -26.66 -13.77
C ASN A 487 13.60 -26.86 -12.77
N ASP A 488 14.07 -28.10 -12.71
CA ASP A 488 15.09 -28.63 -11.81
C ASP A 488 16.51 -28.54 -12.37
N ILE A 489 16.68 -27.96 -13.58
CA ILE A 489 17.96 -27.87 -14.30
C ILE A 489 18.97 -26.97 -13.57
N ALA A 490 18.48 -25.94 -12.86
CA ALA A 490 19.32 -24.99 -12.14
C ALA A 490 18.63 -24.42 -10.89
N VAL A 491 19.45 -23.87 -9.98
CA VAL A 491 18.98 -23.21 -8.76
C VAL A 491 18.51 -21.80 -9.10
N SER A 492 17.24 -21.48 -8.82
CA SER A 492 16.78 -20.09 -8.85
C SER A 492 17.29 -19.34 -7.61
N THR A 493 17.72 -18.08 -7.78
CA THR A 493 18.27 -17.26 -6.68
C THR A 493 17.67 -15.85 -6.66
N ILE A 494 17.29 -15.38 -5.47
CA ILE A 494 16.82 -14.00 -5.23
C ILE A 494 17.49 -13.42 -3.97
N CYS A 495 17.54 -12.10 -3.87
CA CYS A 495 17.97 -11.36 -2.68
C CYS A 495 16.81 -10.54 -2.11
N LEU A 496 16.52 -10.67 -0.82
CA LEU A 496 15.49 -9.90 -0.12
C LEU A 496 16.09 -9.17 1.07
N LYS A 497 15.58 -7.97 1.40
CA LYS A 497 15.97 -7.21 2.59
C LYS A 497 15.36 -7.81 3.87
N THR A 498 14.07 -8.12 3.81
CA THR A 498 13.28 -8.73 4.89
C THR A 498 12.26 -9.67 4.26
N LEU A 499 12.01 -10.84 4.87
CA LEU A 499 10.90 -11.69 4.48
C LEU A 499 9.61 -11.16 5.11
N THR A 500 8.58 -10.93 4.29
CA THR A 500 7.24 -10.64 4.78
C THR A 500 6.59 -11.88 5.41
N PRO A 501 5.69 -11.73 6.41
CA PRO A 501 4.89 -12.84 6.94
C PRO A 501 4.11 -13.59 5.85
N TYR A 502 3.65 -12.85 4.83
CA TYR A 502 2.98 -13.40 3.64
C TYR A 502 3.90 -14.35 2.86
N SER A 503 5.16 -13.97 2.64
CA SER A 503 6.16 -14.84 1.98
C SER A 503 6.58 -16.02 2.84
N ILE A 504 6.71 -15.85 4.16
CA ILE A 504 7.01 -16.96 5.08
C ILE A 504 5.88 -18.00 5.05
N ALA A 505 4.62 -17.56 5.03
CA ALA A 505 3.48 -18.45 4.87
C ALA A 505 3.48 -19.15 3.51
N LEU A 506 3.77 -18.45 2.41
CA LEU A 506 3.90 -19.07 1.10
C LEU A 506 5.00 -20.14 1.06
N ILE A 507 6.20 -19.86 1.59
CA ILE A 507 7.31 -20.82 1.66
C ILE A 507 6.91 -22.09 2.43
N ARG A 508 6.19 -21.95 3.55
CA ARG A 508 5.64 -23.08 4.31
C ARG A 508 4.62 -23.88 3.49
N LEU A 509 3.65 -23.21 2.87
CA LEU A 509 2.67 -23.88 2.03
C LEU A 509 3.32 -24.57 0.81
N LEU A 510 4.33 -23.98 0.18
CA LEU A 510 5.08 -24.61 -0.92
C LEU A 510 5.79 -25.90 -0.46
N ARG A 511 6.30 -25.92 0.77
CA ARG A 511 6.79 -27.16 1.39
C ARG A 511 5.66 -28.17 1.61
N ASP A 512 4.53 -27.77 2.17
CA ASP A 512 3.42 -28.71 2.49
C ASP A 512 2.73 -29.27 1.22
N PHE A 513 2.61 -28.45 0.17
CA PHE A 513 1.98 -28.84 -1.10
C PHE A 513 2.94 -29.55 -2.06
N PHE A 514 4.21 -29.14 -2.14
CA PHE A 514 5.15 -29.61 -3.18
C PHE A 514 6.48 -30.15 -2.65
N ASN A 515 6.69 -30.23 -1.33
CA ASN A 515 7.96 -30.60 -0.69
C ASN A 515 9.17 -29.74 -1.08
N VAL A 516 8.94 -28.52 -1.60
CA VAL A 516 10.02 -27.57 -1.93
C VAL A 516 10.70 -27.06 -0.67
N VAL A 517 12.03 -27.05 -0.68
CA VAL A 517 12.86 -26.51 0.39
C VAL A 517 13.63 -25.31 -0.14
N PHE A 518 13.58 -24.22 0.61
CA PHE A 518 14.32 -22.99 0.33
C PHE A 518 15.53 -22.89 1.26
N ASP A 519 16.72 -22.71 0.69
CA ASP A 519 17.94 -22.34 1.41
C ASP A 519 17.95 -20.82 1.61
N ILE A 520 17.87 -20.37 2.87
CA ILE A 520 17.75 -18.96 3.25
C ILE A 520 18.99 -18.57 4.05
N LYS A 521 19.87 -17.78 3.43
CA LYS A 521 21.14 -17.35 4.02
C LYS A 521 21.12 -15.86 4.32
N LYS A 522 21.33 -15.51 5.59
CA LYS A 522 21.48 -14.12 6.04
C LYS A 522 22.88 -13.61 5.69
N VAL A 523 22.95 -12.63 4.81
CA VAL A 523 24.18 -11.96 4.36
C VAL A 523 24.31 -10.62 5.09
N LYS A 524 25.50 -10.31 5.60
CA LYS A 524 25.78 -8.99 6.18
C LYS A 524 26.23 -8.05 5.06
N ILE A 525 25.56 -6.91 4.89
CA ILE A 525 25.97 -5.87 3.93
C ILE A 525 26.77 -4.78 4.66
N SER A 526 26.32 -4.38 5.85
CA SER A 526 27.02 -3.43 6.72
C SER A 526 27.04 -3.94 8.16
N GLN A 527 27.51 -3.12 9.11
CA GLN A 527 27.41 -3.44 10.54
C GLN A 527 25.95 -3.48 11.04
N ILE A 528 25.03 -2.82 10.33
CA ILE A 528 23.62 -2.63 10.71
C ILE A 528 22.69 -3.32 9.71
N ASP A 529 22.99 -3.27 8.41
CA ASP A 529 22.14 -3.78 7.34
C ASP A 529 22.48 -5.23 6.96
N TYR A 530 21.41 -6.01 6.80
CA TYR A 530 21.44 -7.40 6.40
C TYR A 530 20.51 -7.62 5.21
N SER A 531 20.85 -8.58 4.37
CA SER A 531 19.95 -9.16 3.37
C SER A 531 19.83 -10.67 3.56
N TYR A 532 18.90 -11.27 2.83
CA TYR A 532 18.63 -12.69 2.79
C TYR A 532 18.73 -13.16 1.34
N THR A 533 19.76 -13.93 1.03
CA THR A 533 19.82 -14.68 -0.22
C THR A 533 18.95 -15.92 -0.07
N ILE A 534 17.97 -16.06 -0.95
CA ILE A 534 17.05 -17.21 -0.99
C ILE A 534 17.33 -18.01 -2.25
N LYS A 535 17.49 -19.32 -2.10
CA LYS A 535 17.75 -20.28 -3.18
C LYS A 535 16.77 -21.44 -3.11
N CYS A 536 16.29 -21.91 -4.26
CA CYS A 536 15.63 -23.21 -4.36
C CYS A 536 15.85 -23.85 -5.74
N VAL A 537 15.76 -25.17 -5.78
CA VAL A 537 15.56 -25.93 -7.01
C VAL A 537 14.05 -26.08 -7.19
N GLY A 538 13.55 -25.83 -8.40
CA GLY A 538 12.13 -25.99 -8.70
C GLY A 538 11.74 -27.46 -8.92
N ILE A 539 10.45 -27.78 -8.85
CA ILE A 539 9.93 -29.15 -8.97
C ILE A 539 9.73 -29.65 -10.39
N ASN A 540 10.11 -28.85 -11.40
CA ASN A 540 9.79 -29.09 -12.80
C ASN A 540 8.29 -29.26 -13.05
N TYR A 541 7.52 -28.29 -12.55
CA TYR A 541 6.08 -28.29 -12.70
C TYR A 541 5.69 -28.00 -14.16
N GLY A 542 5.18 -29.03 -14.85
CA GLY A 542 4.57 -28.92 -16.17
C GLY A 542 3.05 -28.80 -16.08
N SER A 543 2.42 -28.06 -17.00
CA SER A 543 0.96 -28.05 -17.12
C SER A 543 0.44 -29.44 -17.53
N PHE A 544 -0.23 -30.14 -16.61
CA PHE A 544 -0.84 -31.45 -16.84
C PHE A 544 -1.88 -31.48 -17.98
N SER A 545 -2.35 -30.32 -18.45
CA SER A 545 -3.47 -30.22 -19.39
C SER A 545 -3.08 -30.23 -20.87
N LYS A 546 -1.79 -30.16 -21.21
CA LYS A 546 -1.30 -30.27 -22.59
C LYS A 546 -0.82 -31.69 -22.89
N LYS A 547 -1.48 -32.36 -23.83
CA LYS A 547 -0.92 -33.57 -24.47
C LYS A 547 0.41 -33.18 -25.15
N THR A 548 1.50 -33.81 -24.73
CA THR A 548 2.72 -33.89 -25.54
C THR A 548 2.40 -34.76 -26.76
N PHE A 549 2.28 -34.12 -27.91
CA PHE A 549 2.34 -34.74 -29.23
C PHE A 549 3.75 -34.55 -29.78
#